data_AF-A0A6A4I1M5-F1
#
_entry.id   AF-A0A6A4I1M5-F1
#
_cell.length_a   1.000
_cell.length_b   1.000
_cell.length_c   1.000
_cell.angle_alpha   90.00
_cell.angle_beta   90.00
_cell.angle_gamma   90.00
#
_symmetry.space_group_name_H-M   'P 1'
#
loop_
_entity.id
_entity.type
_entity.pdbx_description
1 polymer ?
#
loop_
_entity_poly.entity_id
_entity_poly.type
_entity_poly.pdbx_seq_one_letter_code
_entity_poly.pdbx_strand_id
1 'polypeptide(L)'
;MFYKVILVAFAFITAASAAASPEGCVVIPVVSDECTNFTGGLSFLNDEVSFVNVPPGFVCTFYEDSGCLSAGPNAHDVAVLTGGTWNMANAPGLSGPQNFNDLTSSFTCSPV
;
A
#
# COMPACT_ATOMS: atom_id res chain seq x y z
N MET A 1 22.71 26.15 14.74
CA MET A 1 21.31 25.66 14.82
C MET A 1 20.88 25.35 13.40
N PHE A 2 21.14 24.13 12.92
CA PHE A 2 20.78 23.72 11.56
C PHE A 2 19.29 23.39 11.57
N TYR A 3 18.49 24.19 10.88
CA TYR A 3 17.15 23.76 10.48
C TYR A 3 17.35 22.60 9.51
N LYS A 4 17.28 21.38 10.03
CA LYS A 4 17.08 20.20 9.20
C LYS A 4 15.65 20.33 8.70
N VAL A 5 15.50 21.01 7.56
CA VAL A 5 14.30 20.89 6.73
C VAL A 5 14.24 19.39 6.41
N ILE A 6 13.53 18.64 7.25
CA ILE A 6 13.14 17.28 6.92
C ILE A 6 12.18 17.52 5.74
N LEU A 7 12.70 17.38 4.52
CA LEU A 7 11.86 17.07 3.39
C LEU A 7 11.18 15.73 3.75
N VAL A 8 10.05 15.81 4.45
CA VAL A 8 9.08 14.73 4.43
C VAL A 8 8.62 14.73 2.98
N ALA A 9 9.20 13.87 2.16
CA ALA A 9 8.71 13.64 0.82
C ALA A 9 7.27 13.14 0.99
N PHE A 10 6.29 14.03 0.78
CA PHE A 10 4.90 13.63 0.67
C PHE A 10 4.79 12.77 -0.59
N ALA A 11 4.98 11.48 -0.43
CA ALA A 11 4.64 10.50 -1.45
C ALA A 11 3.14 10.25 -1.35
N PHE A 12 2.51 10.01 -2.49
CA PHE A 12 1.12 9.57 -2.52
C PHE A 12 1.08 8.23 -3.22
N ILE A 13 0.39 7.26 -2.62
CA ILE A 13 -0.04 6.08 -3.34
C ILE A 13 -1.41 6.32 -3.92
N THR A 14 -1.73 5.63 -5.01
CA THR A 14 -3.08 5.60 -5.56
C THR A 14 -3.63 4.19 -5.42
N ALA A 15 -4.77 4.02 -4.76
CA ALA A 15 -5.45 2.72 -4.60
C ALA A 15 -6.85 2.76 -5.23
N ALA A 16 -7.28 1.66 -5.87
CA ALA A 16 -8.57 1.59 -6.59
C ALA A 16 -9.28 0.25 -6.44
N SER A 17 -10.63 0.30 -6.43
CA SER A 17 -11.53 -0.85 -6.21
C SER A 17 -12.00 -1.62 -7.44
N ALA A 18 -11.78 -1.08 -8.64
CA ALA A 18 -12.02 -1.79 -9.88
C ALA A 18 -11.19 -1.16 -11.00
N ALA A 19 -10.69 -2.02 -11.90
CA ALA A 19 -9.95 -1.76 -13.13
C ALA A 19 -9.54 -0.29 -13.37
N ALA A 20 -8.25 0.01 -13.13
CA ALA A 20 -7.37 1.07 -13.66
C ALA A 20 -8.00 2.31 -14.36
N SER A 21 -9.16 2.77 -13.90
CA SER A 21 -9.83 3.96 -14.37
C SER A 21 -9.67 5.03 -13.29
N PRO A 22 -9.43 6.30 -13.65
CA PRO A 22 -9.25 7.37 -12.67
C PRO A 22 -10.51 7.60 -11.80
N GLU A 23 -11.66 7.07 -12.22
CA GLU A 23 -12.93 7.14 -11.51
C GLU A 23 -13.03 5.98 -10.50
N GLY A 24 -12.41 6.15 -9.33
CA GLY A 24 -12.37 5.12 -8.26
C GLY A 24 -11.02 5.01 -7.54
N CYS A 25 -10.02 5.72 -8.04
CA CYS A 25 -8.71 5.86 -7.43
C CYS A 25 -8.72 6.91 -6.32
N VAL A 26 -8.18 6.59 -5.15
CA VAL A 26 -7.92 7.57 -4.10
C VAL A 26 -6.43 7.74 -3.85
N VAL A 27 -6.03 9.02 -3.75
CA VAL A 27 -4.67 9.46 -3.51
C VAL A 27 -4.47 9.55 -2.00
N ILE A 28 -3.64 8.66 -1.45
CA ILE A 28 -3.40 8.56 -0.01
C ILE A 28 -2.00 9.11 0.31
N PRO A 29 -1.88 10.13 1.18
CA PRO A 29 -0.57 10.62 1.61
C PRO A 29 0.15 9.54 2.42
N VAL A 30 1.41 9.32 2.06
CA VAL A 30 2.31 8.40 2.74
C VAL A 30 3.10 9.18 3.78
N VAL A 31 3.12 8.65 5.00
CA VAL A 31 4.10 9.01 6.02
C VAL A 31 5.07 7.84 6.14
N SER A 32 6.37 8.11 6.01
CA SER A 32 7.41 7.07 6.02
C SER A 32 7.30 6.21 7.27
N ASP A 33 7.30 4.89 7.10
CA ASP A 33 7.34 3.88 8.17
C ASP A 33 6.12 3.91 9.13
N GLU A 34 5.07 4.67 8.82
CA GLU A 34 3.83 4.71 9.58
C GLU A 34 2.82 3.72 9.02
N CYS A 35 2.08 3.05 9.93
CA CYS A 35 1.00 2.15 9.55
C CYS A 35 -0.27 2.93 9.26
N THR A 36 -0.78 2.79 8.04
CA THR A 36 -2.05 3.40 7.62
C THR A 36 -3.12 2.33 7.49
N ASN A 37 -4.16 2.43 8.33
CA ASN A 37 -5.33 1.55 8.27
C ASN A 37 -6.42 2.14 7.37
N PHE A 38 -7.11 1.30 6.60
CA PHE A 38 -8.29 1.69 5.83
C PHE A 38 -9.52 1.83 6.72
N THR A 39 -9.50 2.88 7.54
CA THR A 39 -10.55 3.21 8.50
C THR A 39 -11.04 4.64 8.26
N GLY A 40 -12.17 5.00 8.85
CA GLY A 40 -12.74 6.35 8.70
C GLY A 40 -13.01 6.68 7.23
N GLY A 41 -12.42 7.77 6.73
CA GLY A 41 -12.59 8.21 5.34
C GLY A 41 -12.03 7.25 4.28
N LEU A 42 -11.24 6.25 4.67
CA LEU A 42 -10.67 5.24 3.78
C LEU A 42 -11.38 3.88 3.87
N SER A 43 -12.43 3.74 4.68
CA SER A 43 -13.07 2.43 4.93
C SER A 43 -13.69 1.79 3.68
N PHE A 44 -13.94 2.56 2.62
CA PHE A 44 -14.43 2.05 1.35
C PHE A 44 -13.35 1.32 0.53
N LEU A 45 -12.06 1.43 0.92
CA LEU A 45 -10.95 0.69 0.34
C LEU A 45 -10.63 -0.59 1.12
N ASN A 46 -11.21 -0.76 2.32
CA ASN A 46 -10.98 -1.91 3.16
C ASN A 46 -11.48 -3.17 2.44
N ASP A 47 -10.58 -4.13 2.21
CA ASP A 47 -10.85 -5.37 1.48
C ASP A 47 -11.41 -5.12 0.07
N GLU A 48 -11.01 -4.01 -0.54
CA GLU A 48 -11.53 -3.62 -1.86
C GLU A 48 -10.39 -3.18 -2.80
N VAL A 49 -9.14 -3.09 -2.35
CA VAL A 49 -8.05 -2.64 -3.23
C VAL A 49 -7.67 -3.71 -4.26
N SER A 50 -7.86 -3.40 -5.54
CA SER A 50 -7.51 -4.25 -6.68
C SER A 50 -6.33 -3.73 -7.49
N PHE A 51 -6.04 -2.42 -7.43
CA PHE A 51 -4.92 -1.79 -8.12
C PHE A 51 -4.21 -0.76 -7.23
N VAL A 52 -2.88 -0.72 -7.33
CA VAL A 52 -2.04 0.22 -6.59
C VAL A 52 -1.01 0.85 -7.51
N ASN A 53 -0.83 2.16 -7.41
CA ASN A 53 0.31 2.86 -7.97
C ASN A 53 1.24 3.35 -6.85
N VAL A 54 2.46 2.82 -6.81
CA VAL A 54 3.52 3.19 -5.88
C VAL A 54 4.48 4.16 -6.56
N PRO A 55 4.80 5.32 -5.97
CA PRO A 55 5.75 6.25 -6.56
C PRO A 55 7.16 5.65 -6.65
N PRO A 56 7.96 6.03 -7.66
CA PRO A 56 9.35 5.59 -7.77
C PRO A 56 10.15 6.04 -6.54
N GLY A 57 11.09 5.19 -6.08
CA GLY A 57 11.89 5.45 -4.88
C GLY A 57 11.21 5.09 -3.56
N PHE A 58 10.09 4.37 -3.60
CA PHE A 58 9.42 3.82 -2.42
C PHE A 58 9.22 2.31 -2.53
N VAL A 59 9.15 1.67 -1.37
CA VAL A 59 8.62 0.32 -1.19
C VAL A 59 7.46 0.39 -0.22
N CYS A 60 6.33 -0.19 -0.61
CA CYS A 60 5.12 -0.26 0.19
C CYS A 60 4.78 -1.71 0.51
N THR A 61 4.44 -1.96 1.77
CA THR A 61 3.95 -3.25 2.24
C THR A 61 2.47 -3.12 2.54
N PHE A 62 1.66 -3.96 1.91
CA PHE A 62 0.21 -4.03 2.09
C PHE A 62 -0.12 -5.30 2.87
N TYR A 63 -1.08 -5.19 3.78
CA TYR A 63 -1.45 -6.23 4.73
C TYR A 63 -2.94 -6.55 4.64
N GLU A 64 -3.27 -7.82 4.79
CA GLU A 64 -4.66 -8.30 4.78
C GLU A 64 -5.40 -7.85 6.04
N ASP A 65 -4.69 -7.82 7.16
CA ASP A 65 -5.21 -7.34 8.44
C ASP A 65 -4.93 -5.84 8.66
N SER A 66 -5.78 -5.22 9.48
CA SER A 66 -5.50 -3.90 10.03
C SER A 66 -4.32 -3.94 11.03
N GLY A 67 -3.61 -2.83 11.16
CA GLY A 67 -2.49 -2.68 12.10
C GLY A 67 -1.13 -3.09 11.54
N CYS A 68 -1.03 -3.33 10.23
CA CYS A 68 0.21 -3.71 9.54
C CYS A 68 0.85 -4.96 10.14
N LEU A 69 0.00 -5.95 10.42
CA LEU A 69 0.37 -7.22 11.03
C LEU A 69 0.49 -8.30 9.96
N SER A 70 1.43 -9.22 10.15
CA SER A 70 1.54 -10.43 9.35
C SER A 70 1.59 -11.66 10.25
N ALA A 71 0.94 -12.73 9.82
CA ALA A 71 0.90 -14.04 10.44
C ALA A 71 2.24 -14.77 10.35
N GLY A 72 3.21 -14.28 9.55
CA GLY A 72 4.58 -14.77 9.57
C GLY A 72 5.32 -14.68 8.23
N PRO A 73 6.56 -15.19 8.17
CA PRO A 73 7.47 -14.98 7.03
C PRO A 73 7.07 -15.67 5.71
N ASN A 74 6.04 -16.52 5.72
CA ASN A 74 5.50 -17.20 4.53
C ASN A 74 3.98 -17.03 4.43
N ALA A 75 3.43 -16.04 5.12
CA ALA A 75 2.00 -15.81 5.09
C ALA A 75 1.60 -15.13 3.77
N HIS A 76 0.44 -15.49 3.27
CA HIS A 76 -0.16 -14.93 2.05
C HIS A 76 -0.92 -13.62 2.32
N ASP A 77 -0.71 -13.05 3.51
CA ASP A 77 -1.38 -11.88 4.05
C ASP A 77 -0.58 -10.58 3.86
N VAL A 78 0.55 -10.65 3.15
CA VAL A 78 1.41 -9.50 2.86
C VAL A 78 1.84 -9.43 1.41
N ALA A 79 1.56 -8.29 0.76
CA ALA A 79 2.10 -7.93 -0.55
C ALA A 79 3.15 -6.82 -0.43
N VAL A 80 4.29 -6.97 -1.11
CA VAL A 80 5.40 -6.00 -1.09
C VAL A 80 5.57 -5.40 -2.49
N LEU A 81 5.27 -4.12 -2.64
CA LEU A 81 5.22 -3.42 -3.91
C LEU A 81 6.33 -2.36 -3.99
N THR A 82 7.17 -2.43 -5.01
CA THR A 82 8.14 -1.38 -5.32
C THR A 82 7.51 -0.31 -6.23
N GLY A 83 8.21 0.79 -6.49
CA GLY A 83 7.72 1.83 -7.41
C GLY A 83 7.22 1.28 -8.75
N GLY A 84 5.98 1.60 -9.12
CA GLY A 84 5.29 1.10 -10.31
C GLY A 84 3.78 0.98 -10.13
N THR A 85 3.11 0.49 -11.16
CA THR A 85 1.67 0.17 -11.13
C THR A 85 1.49 -1.34 -10.99
N TRP A 86 0.67 -1.74 -10.03
CA TRP A 86 0.46 -3.13 -9.64
C TRP A 86 -1.01 -3.50 -9.74
N ASN A 87 -1.23 -4.69 -10.30
CA ASN A 87 -2.51 -5.39 -10.21
C ASN A 87 -2.43 -6.34 -9.01
N MET A 88 -3.32 -6.16 -8.04
CA MET A 88 -3.30 -6.91 -6.79
C MET A 88 -3.65 -8.39 -6.98
N ALA A 89 -4.31 -8.76 -8.09
CA ALA A 89 -4.55 -10.16 -8.44
C ALA A 89 -3.26 -10.95 -8.75
N ASN A 90 -2.14 -10.25 -8.96
CA ASN A 90 -0.81 -10.84 -9.17
C ASN A 90 0.26 -9.97 -8.50
N ALA A 91 0.09 -9.70 -7.20
CA ALA A 91 1.01 -8.92 -6.42
C ALA A 91 2.21 -9.76 -5.96
N PRO A 92 3.44 -9.20 -5.91
CA PRO A 92 4.57 -9.84 -5.23
C PRO A 92 4.28 -10.00 -3.73
N GLY A 93 4.30 -11.23 -3.23
CA GLY A 93 4.26 -11.56 -1.80
C GLY A 93 5.60 -12.09 -1.29
N LEU A 94 5.66 -12.43 -0.01
CA LEU A 94 6.87 -12.95 0.64
C LEU A 94 7.30 -14.33 0.11
N SER A 95 6.35 -15.16 -0.33
CA SER A 95 6.60 -16.50 -0.88
C SER A 95 6.45 -16.59 -2.40
N GLY A 96 6.39 -15.45 -3.10
CA GLY A 96 6.20 -15.36 -4.54
C GLY A 96 4.94 -14.56 -4.91
N PRO A 97 4.61 -14.46 -6.21
CA PRO A 97 3.39 -13.79 -6.65
C PRO A 97 2.14 -14.46 -6.06
N GLN A 98 1.18 -13.64 -5.64
CA GLN A 98 -0.06 -14.10 -5.02
C GLN A 98 -1.23 -13.23 -5.45
N ASN A 99 -2.43 -13.76 -5.23
CA ASN A 99 -3.66 -13.00 -5.40
C ASN A 99 -3.95 -12.25 -4.09
N PHE A 100 -3.76 -10.94 -4.11
CA PHE A 100 -4.01 -10.01 -3.02
C PHE A 100 -5.15 -9.03 -3.35
N ASN A 101 -5.97 -9.38 -4.34
CA ASN A 101 -7.09 -8.58 -4.79
C ASN A 101 -8.18 -8.55 -3.73
N ASP A 102 -8.65 -7.35 -3.38
CA ASP A 102 -9.77 -7.14 -2.45
C ASP A 102 -9.48 -7.74 -1.05
N LEU A 103 -8.20 -7.72 -0.65
CA LEU A 103 -7.76 -8.22 0.66
C LEU A 103 -7.12 -7.15 1.53
N THR A 104 -6.74 -6.00 0.97
CA THR A 104 -5.93 -5.03 1.73
C THR A 104 -6.77 -4.29 2.77
N SER A 105 -6.32 -4.32 4.04
CA SER A 105 -6.90 -3.52 5.13
C SER A 105 -5.93 -2.48 5.72
N SER A 106 -4.61 -2.64 5.53
CA SER A 106 -3.62 -1.65 5.96
C SER A 106 -2.36 -1.66 5.10
N PHE A 107 -1.55 -0.60 5.20
CA PHE A 107 -0.27 -0.51 4.49
C PHE A 107 0.77 0.33 5.23
N THR A 108 2.04 0.06 4.94
CA THR A 108 3.21 0.89 5.29
C THR A 108 3.96 1.23 4.01
N CYS A 109 4.68 2.34 3.98
CA CYS A 109 5.55 2.69 2.87
C CYS A 109 6.79 3.41 3.38
N SER A 110 7.94 3.13 2.77
CA SER A 110 9.22 3.74 3.14
C SER A 110 10.02 4.08 1.88
N PRO A 111 10.78 5.19 1.87
CA PRO A 111 11.75 5.47 0.81
C PRO A 111 12.84 4.40 0.72
N VAL A 112 13.36 4.15 -0.49
CA VAL A 112 14.51 3.26 -0.75
C VAL A 112 15.74 3.99 -1.28
#